data_AF-A0A951WWV4-F1
#
_entry.id   AF-A0A951WWV4-F1
#
_cell.length_a   1.000
_cell.length_b   1.000
_cell.length_c   1.000
_cell.angle_alpha   90.00
_cell.angle_beta   90.00
_cell.angle_gamma   90.00
#
_symmetry.space_group_name_H-M   'P 1'
#
loop_
_entity.id
_entity.type
_entity.pdbx_description
1 polymer ?
#
loop_
_entity_poly.entity_id
_entity_poly.type
_entity_poly.pdbx_seq_one_letter_code
_entity_poly.pdbx_strand_id
1 'polypeptide(L)'
;MRKLLVGLVLALTLLLALAILAFAQDGTIGQFQPFSINIQHEEPVTVTSTTMTAAGEAITVTTPLTLNVAVRIDVTGPDIVEVVSDGATASSVELFVAEPEPAPDGSGGFVDSSGHIYTVEAPDGVTVGQIQSKESFIGTEVFGRLTNDTDATLRFVQITVQFFDNAGTLLGVDTGFANLDEVASGQSSPFQVQSLVDYSDVAGYAVQVEP
;
A
#
# COMPACT_ATOMS: atom_id res chain seq x y z
N MET A 1 5.81 0.90 12.15
CA MET A 1 6.98 0.79 13.06
C MET A 1 6.64 0.62 14.54
N ARG A 2 5.82 1.47 15.17
CA ARG A 2 5.47 1.34 16.61
C ARG A 2 4.85 -0.02 17.00
N LYS A 3 3.95 -0.57 16.18
CA LYS A 3 3.29 -1.86 16.46
C LYS A 3 4.26 -3.05 16.43
N LEU A 4 5.24 -3.02 15.52
CA LEU A 4 6.28 -4.03 15.36
C LEU A 4 7.28 -4.00 16.53
N LEU A 5 7.66 -2.78 16.96
CA LEU A 5 8.48 -2.60 18.16
C LEU A 5 7.78 -3.10 19.44
N VAL A 6 6.46 -2.87 19.54
CA VAL A 6 5.65 -3.31 20.69
C VAL A 6 5.54 -4.83 20.75
N GLY A 7 5.33 -5.52 19.61
CA GLY A 7 5.27 -6.98 19.55
C GLY A 7 6.58 -7.66 19.96
N LEU A 8 7.71 -7.16 19.45
CA LEU A 8 9.05 -7.66 19.79
C LEU A 8 9.37 -7.47 21.28
N VAL A 9 9.06 -6.29 21.83
CA VAL A 9 9.30 -5.98 23.26
C VAL A 9 8.44 -6.88 24.16
N LEU A 10 7.19 -7.15 23.79
CA LEU A 10 6.30 -8.06 24.53
C LEU A 10 6.79 -9.51 24.52
N ALA A 11 7.28 -9.99 23.38
CA ALA A 11 7.86 -11.33 23.27
C ALA A 11 9.13 -11.44 24.14
N LEU A 12 10.01 -10.44 24.11
CA LEU A 12 11.23 -10.40 24.91
C LEU A 12 10.94 -10.36 26.42
N THR A 13 9.94 -9.59 26.84
CA THR A 13 9.54 -9.52 28.26
C THR A 13 8.89 -10.80 28.75
N LEU A 14 8.09 -11.48 27.92
CA LEU A 14 7.51 -12.78 28.26
C LEU A 14 8.59 -13.85 28.42
N LEU A 15 9.61 -13.81 27.56
CA LEU A 15 10.74 -14.74 27.60
C LEU A 15 11.62 -14.51 28.85
N LEU A 16 11.87 -13.25 29.20
CA LEU A 16 12.57 -12.90 30.43
C LEU A 16 11.79 -13.34 31.68
N ALA A 17 10.46 -13.19 31.67
CA ALA A 17 9.61 -13.67 32.77
C ALA A 17 9.64 -15.19 32.91
N LEU A 18 9.60 -15.93 31.79
CA LEU A 18 9.69 -17.40 31.78
C LEU A 18 11.06 -17.89 32.29
N ALA A 19 12.15 -17.21 31.93
CA ALA A 19 13.47 -17.50 32.47
C ALA A 19 13.50 -17.28 33.99
N ILE A 20 13.01 -16.13 34.47
CA ILE A 20 12.92 -15.82 35.92
C ILE A 20 12.10 -16.86 36.68
N LEU A 21 10.96 -17.31 36.13
CA LEU A 21 10.14 -18.35 36.76
C LEU A 21 10.84 -19.70 36.85
N ALA A 22 11.66 -20.07 35.85
CA ALA A 22 12.46 -21.30 35.88
C ALA A 22 13.54 -21.27 36.99
N PHE A 23 14.08 -20.09 37.32
CA PHE A 23 15.05 -19.93 38.41
C PHE A 23 14.44 -20.01 39.83
N ALA A 24 13.14 -19.78 39.97
CA ALA A 24 12.46 -19.74 41.27
C ALA A 24 12.09 -21.13 41.82
N GLN A 25 12.06 -22.17 40.98
CA GLN A 25 11.46 -23.46 41.36
C GLN A 25 12.40 -24.41 42.14
N ASP A 26 13.72 -24.30 42.02
CA ASP A 26 14.63 -25.34 42.56
C ASP A 26 15.72 -24.88 43.54
N GLY A 27 15.78 -23.59 43.93
CA GLY A 27 16.59 -23.12 45.07
C GLY A 27 18.10 -23.43 45.04
N THR A 28 18.62 -23.93 43.92
CA THR A 28 19.98 -24.45 43.77
C THR A 28 20.66 -23.67 42.66
N ILE A 29 21.69 -22.88 43.00
CA ILE A 29 22.52 -22.15 42.03
C ILE A 29 23.45 -23.18 41.35
N GLY A 30 22.86 -24.06 40.54
CA GLY A 30 23.52 -25.13 39.81
C GLY A 30 23.95 -24.65 38.42
N GLN A 31 25.16 -25.05 38.02
CA GLN A 31 25.78 -24.83 36.70
C GLN A 31 24.79 -24.49 35.57
N PHE A 32 24.90 -23.27 35.05
CA PHE A 32 24.25 -22.86 33.81
C PHE A 32 24.73 -23.77 32.67
N GLN A 33 23.86 -24.66 32.20
CA GLN A 33 24.09 -25.30 30.91
C GLN A 33 23.85 -24.24 29.82
N PRO A 34 24.76 -24.12 28.84
CA PRO A 34 24.56 -23.18 27.75
C PRO A 34 23.29 -23.55 26.98
N PHE A 35 22.52 -22.54 26.57
CA PHE A 35 21.33 -22.75 25.76
C PHE A 35 21.23 -21.68 24.67
N SER A 36 20.62 -22.06 23.55
CA SER A 36 20.43 -21.21 22.37
C SER A 36 18.95 -20.98 22.12
N ILE A 37 18.56 -19.72 21.92
CA ILE A 37 17.22 -19.34 21.49
C ILE A 37 17.32 -18.93 20.03
N ASN A 38 16.55 -19.59 19.16
CA ASN A 38 16.39 -19.21 17.76
C ASN A 38 15.01 -18.59 17.57
N ILE A 39 14.97 -17.34 17.11
CA ILE A 39 13.73 -16.64 16.75
C ILE A 39 13.77 -16.45 15.25
N GLN A 40 12.74 -16.93 14.54
CA GLN A 40 12.52 -16.64 13.14
C GLN A 40 11.21 -15.88 12.99
N HIS A 41 11.25 -14.79 12.25
CA HIS A 41 10.11 -13.92 12.05
C HIS A 41 10.11 -13.39 10.62
N GLU A 42 8.98 -13.55 9.95
CA GLU A 42 8.77 -13.12 8.57
C GLU A 42 7.73 -12.01 8.60
N GLU A 43 8.13 -10.80 8.18
CA GLU A 43 7.21 -9.66 8.10
C GLU A 43 7.13 -9.16 6.65
N PRO A 44 5.92 -9.07 6.08
CA PRO A 44 5.75 -8.45 4.77
C PRO A 44 5.96 -6.94 4.89
N VAL A 45 6.91 -6.41 4.12
CA VAL A 45 7.23 -4.99 4.04
C VAL A 45 7.15 -4.54 2.60
N THR A 46 6.37 -3.50 2.33
CA THR A 46 6.29 -2.91 1.00
C THR A 46 7.35 -1.82 0.85
N VAL A 47 8.25 -1.96 -0.12
CA VAL A 47 9.27 -0.95 -0.44
C VAL A 47 8.86 -0.24 -1.73
N THR A 48 8.69 1.08 -1.65
CA THR A 48 8.39 1.93 -2.81
C THR A 48 9.62 2.76 -3.16
N SER A 49 10.08 2.65 -4.40
CA SER A 49 11.24 3.35 -4.95
C SER A 49 10.83 4.07 -6.23
N THR A 50 10.93 5.39 -6.25
CA THR A 50 10.60 6.21 -7.42
C THR A 50 11.87 6.75 -8.08
N THR A 51 12.02 6.54 -9.39
CA THR A 51 13.12 7.09 -10.20
C THR A 51 12.57 7.79 -11.44
N MET A 52 13.27 8.80 -11.93
CA MET A 52 12.87 9.55 -13.13
C MET A 52 13.59 8.99 -14.37
N THR A 53 12.88 8.88 -15.50
CA THR A 53 13.48 8.52 -16.79
C THR A 53 14.16 9.74 -17.45
N ALA A 54 14.95 9.49 -18.50
CA ALA A 54 15.53 10.55 -19.32
C ALA A 54 14.47 11.42 -20.03
N ALA A 55 13.22 10.96 -20.11
CA ALA A 55 12.08 11.69 -20.65
C ALA A 55 11.29 12.48 -19.57
N GLY A 56 11.69 12.40 -18.30
CA GLY A 56 11.04 13.11 -17.18
C GLY A 56 9.89 12.35 -16.50
N GLU A 57 9.64 11.10 -16.89
CA GLU A 57 8.57 10.27 -16.33
C GLU A 57 9.01 9.62 -15.01
N ALA A 58 8.13 9.65 -14.00
CA ALA A 58 8.40 9.03 -12.70
C ALA A 58 8.03 7.54 -12.73
N ILE A 59 9.03 6.67 -12.77
CA ILE A 59 8.84 5.24 -12.57
C ILE A 59 8.81 4.97 -11.07
N THR A 60 7.65 4.60 -10.55
CA THR A 60 7.50 4.15 -9.16
C THR A 60 7.45 2.63 -9.12
N VAL A 61 8.40 2.03 -8.41
CA VAL A 61 8.52 0.59 -8.22
C VAL A 61 8.13 0.27 -6.79
N THR A 62 7.01 -0.43 -6.62
CA THR A 62 6.56 -0.92 -5.32
C THR A 62 6.75 -2.41 -5.27
N THR A 63 7.66 -2.88 -4.41
CA THR A 63 7.98 -4.31 -4.31
C THR A 63 7.66 -4.81 -2.90
N PRO A 64 6.80 -5.83 -2.76
CA PRO A 64 6.65 -6.52 -1.50
C PRO A 64 7.92 -7.31 -1.21
N LEU A 65 8.52 -7.05 -0.06
CA LEU A 65 9.68 -7.75 0.46
C LEU A 65 9.27 -8.49 1.72
N THR A 66 9.57 -9.78 1.83
CA THR A 66 9.49 -10.48 3.11
C THR A 66 10.78 -10.26 3.86
N LEU A 67 10.70 -9.54 4.98
CA LEU A 67 11.85 -9.38 5.87
C LEU A 67 11.97 -10.62 6.75
N ASN A 68 12.94 -11.47 6.43
CA ASN A 68 13.29 -12.62 7.26
C ASN A 68 14.26 -12.19 8.35
N VAL A 69 13.78 -12.12 9.59
CA VAL A 69 14.61 -11.83 10.77
C VAL A 69 14.87 -13.14 11.49
N ALA A 70 16.10 -13.65 11.39
CA ALA A 70 16.59 -14.75 12.19
C ALA A 70 17.52 -14.22 13.29
N VAL A 71 17.14 -14.41 14.55
CA VAL A 71 17.95 -14.03 15.72
C VAL A 71 18.32 -15.30 16.48
N ARG A 72 19.62 -15.52 16.66
CA ARG A 72 20.12 -16.51 17.63
C ARG A 72 20.68 -15.79 18.84
N ILE A 73 20.21 -16.18 20.02
CA ILE A 73 20.72 -15.71 21.31
C ILE A 73 21.36 -16.91 22.01
N ASP A 74 22.68 -16.87 22.15
CA ASP A 74 23.44 -17.89 22.87
C ASP A 74 23.71 -17.38 24.30
N VAL A 75 23.16 -18.06 25.30
CA VAL A 75 23.34 -17.72 26.72
C VAL A 75 24.30 -18.72 27.34
N THR A 76 25.45 -18.23 27.82
CA THR A 76 26.47 -19.06 28.47
C THR A 76 26.79 -18.46 29.84
N GLY A 77 26.31 -19.09 30.92
CA GLY A 77 26.49 -18.55 32.27
C GLY A 77 25.52 -17.41 32.61
N PRO A 78 25.84 -16.53 33.58
CA PRO A 78 24.98 -15.42 33.98
C PRO A 78 25.01 -14.22 32.99
N ASP A 79 25.90 -14.23 31.99
CA ASP A 79 26.08 -13.15 31.02
C ASP A 79 25.58 -13.56 29.62
N ILE A 80 24.99 -12.60 28.90
CA ILE A 80 24.62 -12.76 27.48
C ILE A 80 25.90 -12.59 26.65
N VAL A 81 26.32 -13.61 25.91
CA VAL A 81 27.67 -13.66 25.30
C VAL A 81 27.68 -13.16 23.86
N GLU A 82 26.63 -13.39 23.07
CA GLU A 82 26.62 -12.91 21.68
C GLU A 82 25.21 -12.85 21.09
N VAL A 83 24.91 -11.78 20.33
CA VAL A 83 23.71 -11.68 19.48
C VAL A 83 24.21 -11.63 18.04
N VAL A 84 23.99 -12.71 17.29
CA VAL A 84 24.39 -12.80 15.88
C VAL A 84 23.13 -12.74 15.02
N SER A 85 23.04 -11.71 14.16
CA SER A 85 22.09 -11.70 13.04
C SER A 85 22.70 -12.46 11.88
N ASP A 86 22.24 -13.69 11.64
CA ASP A 86 22.74 -14.50 10.53
C ASP A 86 22.22 -13.92 9.19
N GLY A 87 23.09 -13.98 8.19
CA GLY A 87 23.05 -13.11 7.01
C GLY A 87 21.79 -13.16 6.16
N ALA A 88 21.55 -12.02 5.49
CA ALA A 88 20.56 -11.81 4.44
C ALA A 88 20.44 -13.02 3.51
N THR A 89 19.33 -13.75 3.64
CA THR A 89 18.93 -14.75 2.65
C THR A 89 18.59 -13.98 1.38
N ALA A 90 19.26 -14.31 0.26
CA ALA A 90 19.04 -13.68 -1.04
C ALA A 90 17.54 -13.67 -1.36
N SER A 91 16.93 -12.50 -1.22
CA SER A 91 15.54 -12.28 -1.59
C SER A 91 15.49 -12.26 -3.11
N SER A 92 14.82 -13.24 -3.70
CA SER A 92 14.52 -13.25 -5.13
C SER A 92 13.59 -12.07 -5.41
N VAL A 93 14.12 -11.03 -6.06
CA VAL A 93 13.34 -9.91 -6.57
C VAL A 93 12.73 -10.37 -7.89
N GLU A 94 11.45 -10.73 -7.87
CA GLU A 94 10.66 -10.80 -9.10
C GLU A 94 10.17 -9.38 -9.40
N LEU A 95 10.70 -8.80 -10.48
CA LEU A 95 10.22 -7.51 -11.00
C LEU A 95 8.80 -7.71 -11.54
N PHE A 96 7.81 -7.31 -10.76
CA PHE A 96 6.51 -6.93 -11.31
C PHE A 96 6.62 -5.46 -11.66
N VAL A 97 6.97 -5.17 -12.92
CA VAL A 97 6.65 -3.87 -13.49
C VAL A 97 5.13 -3.86 -13.58
N ALA A 98 4.47 -3.17 -12.66
CA ALA A 98 3.08 -2.77 -12.89
C ALA A 98 3.15 -1.90 -14.14
N GLU A 99 2.79 -2.49 -15.27
CA GLU A 99 2.66 -1.76 -16.52
C GLU A 99 1.63 -0.66 -16.23
N PRO A 100 1.95 0.63 -16.46
CA PRO A 100 0.97 1.68 -16.27
C PRO A 100 -0.28 1.29 -17.05
N GLU A 101 -1.44 1.40 -16.39
CA GLU A 101 -2.73 1.05 -17.00
C GLU A 101 -2.76 1.66 -18.41
N PRO A 102 -3.02 0.85 -19.45
CA PRO A 102 -2.88 1.30 -20.81
C PRO A 102 -3.74 2.54 -21.01
N ALA A 103 -3.13 3.61 -21.52
CA ALA A 103 -3.85 4.81 -21.89
C ALA A 103 -5.08 4.40 -22.71
N PRO A 104 -6.25 5.02 -22.49
CA PRO A 104 -7.47 4.62 -23.16
C PRO A 104 -7.25 4.69 -24.68
N ASP A 105 -7.18 3.53 -25.33
CA ASP A 105 -6.80 3.35 -26.74
C ASP A 105 -7.88 3.83 -27.73
N GLY A 106 -8.85 4.59 -27.25
CA GLY A 106 -10.00 5.07 -27.99
C GLY A 106 -10.99 3.98 -28.43
N SER A 107 -10.76 2.71 -28.09
CA SER A 107 -11.58 1.58 -28.57
C SER A 107 -12.55 1.01 -27.53
N GLY A 108 -12.41 1.39 -26.25
CA GLY A 108 -13.30 0.97 -25.15
C GLY A 108 -13.60 2.02 -24.07
N GLY A 109 -13.04 3.23 -24.18
CA GLY A 109 -13.27 4.31 -23.22
C GLY A 109 -14.61 5.03 -23.41
N PHE A 110 -15.20 5.48 -22.31
CA PHE A 110 -16.32 6.42 -22.33
C PHE A 110 -15.83 7.82 -22.68
N VAL A 111 -16.72 8.72 -23.08
CA VAL A 111 -16.38 10.13 -23.36
C VAL A 111 -17.22 11.01 -22.42
N ASP A 112 -16.57 11.91 -21.71
CA ASP A 112 -17.26 12.88 -20.86
C ASP A 112 -17.87 14.05 -21.68
N SER A 113 -18.55 15.00 -21.03
CA SER A 113 -19.18 16.10 -21.77
C SER A 113 -18.18 17.12 -22.33
N SER A 114 -16.95 17.09 -21.85
CA SER A 114 -15.84 17.94 -22.30
C SER A 114 -15.07 17.31 -23.47
N GLY A 115 -15.36 16.05 -23.80
CA GLY A 115 -14.75 15.33 -24.92
C GLY A 115 -13.52 14.51 -24.53
N HIS A 116 -13.20 14.41 -23.23
CA HIS A 116 -12.09 13.58 -22.76
C HIS A 116 -12.51 12.11 -22.66
N ILE A 117 -11.62 11.23 -23.10
CA ILE A 117 -11.85 9.78 -23.04
C ILE A 117 -11.51 9.30 -21.63
N TYR A 118 -12.36 8.46 -21.03
CA TYR A 118 -12.07 7.89 -19.73
C TYR A 118 -12.41 6.41 -19.61
N THR A 119 -11.69 5.74 -18.72
CA THR A 119 -11.95 4.36 -18.29
C THR A 119 -12.27 4.34 -16.80
N VAL A 120 -12.96 3.28 -16.37
CA VAL A 120 -13.31 3.07 -14.96
C VAL A 120 -12.98 1.63 -14.60
N GLU A 121 -12.17 1.48 -13.56
CA GLU A 121 -11.97 0.23 -12.86
C GLU A 121 -12.55 0.37 -11.44
N ALA A 122 -13.48 -0.51 -11.12
CA ALA A 122 -14.11 -0.55 -9.80
C ALA A 122 -14.28 -2.01 -9.36
N PRO A 123 -14.23 -2.28 -8.05
CA PRO A 123 -14.51 -3.60 -7.50
C PRO A 123 -15.90 -4.11 -7.88
N ASP A 124 -16.08 -5.44 -7.84
CA ASP A 124 -17.38 -6.06 -8.05
C ASP A 124 -18.45 -5.46 -7.14
N GLY A 125 -19.57 -5.04 -7.73
CA GLY A 125 -20.68 -4.41 -7.01
C GLY A 125 -20.43 -2.94 -6.64
N VAL A 126 -19.39 -2.30 -7.18
CA VAL A 126 -19.22 -0.84 -7.11
C VAL A 126 -19.36 -0.27 -8.50
N THR A 127 -20.30 0.65 -8.68
CA THR A 127 -20.54 1.30 -9.97
C THR A 127 -20.18 2.78 -9.92
N VAL A 128 -19.52 3.28 -10.96
CA VAL A 128 -19.18 4.69 -11.10
C VAL A 128 -19.83 5.24 -12.36
N GLY A 129 -20.47 6.40 -12.24
CA GLY A 129 -21.15 7.04 -13.35
C GLY A 129 -21.17 8.55 -13.21
N GLN A 130 -21.72 9.20 -14.24
CA GLN A 130 -21.77 10.67 -14.34
C GLN A 130 -20.39 11.32 -14.18
N ILE A 131 -19.34 10.63 -14.64
CA ILE A 131 -17.98 11.14 -14.57
C ILE A 131 -17.85 12.28 -15.56
N GLN A 132 -17.25 13.37 -15.07
CA GLN A 132 -17.03 14.61 -15.81
C GLN A 132 -15.69 15.20 -15.39
N SER A 133 -15.06 15.89 -16.32
CA SER A 133 -13.88 16.71 -16.06
C SER A 133 -14.15 18.18 -16.40
N LYS A 134 -13.49 19.07 -15.67
CA LYS A 134 -13.46 20.50 -15.99
C LYS A 134 -12.11 21.11 -15.57
N GLU A 135 -11.83 22.27 -16.14
CA GLU A 135 -10.79 23.14 -15.62
C GLU A 135 -11.17 23.68 -14.24
N SER A 136 -10.20 23.70 -13.34
CA SER A 136 -10.29 24.27 -12.00
C SER A 136 -9.21 25.34 -11.81
N PHE A 137 -9.24 26.04 -10.69
CA PHE A 137 -8.25 27.10 -10.41
C PHE A 137 -6.80 26.59 -10.38
N ILE A 138 -6.57 25.31 -10.06
CA ILE A 138 -5.24 24.75 -9.86
C ILE A 138 -4.80 23.79 -10.97
N GLY A 139 -5.66 23.51 -11.95
CA GLY A 139 -5.44 22.48 -12.96
C GLY A 139 -6.74 21.73 -13.24
N THR A 140 -6.68 20.41 -13.34
CA THR A 140 -7.83 19.57 -13.71
C THR A 140 -8.64 19.12 -12.49
N GLU A 141 -9.97 19.13 -12.61
CA GLU A 141 -10.89 18.53 -11.64
C GLU A 141 -11.73 17.44 -12.30
N VAL A 142 -11.73 16.25 -11.71
CA VAL A 142 -12.59 15.13 -12.10
C VAL A 142 -13.61 14.88 -10.99
N PHE A 143 -14.88 14.76 -11.37
CA PHE A 143 -15.96 14.52 -10.42
C PHE A 143 -16.96 13.53 -11.01
N GLY A 144 -17.66 12.83 -10.12
CA GLY A 144 -18.64 11.85 -10.53
C GLY A 144 -19.44 11.33 -9.35
N ARG A 145 -20.13 10.22 -9.58
CA ARG A 145 -20.94 9.54 -8.56
C ARG A 145 -20.61 8.06 -8.52
N LEU A 146 -20.27 7.60 -7.33
CA LEU A 146 -20.10 6.20 -6.98
C LEU A 146 -21.41 5.67 -6.36
N THR A 147 -21.79 4.45 -6.68
CA THR A 147 -22.89 3.71 -6.05
C THR A 147 -22.36 2.39 -5.51
N ASN A 148 -22.72 2.08 -4.26
CA ASN A 148 -22.41 0.81 -3.63
C ASN A 148 -23.56 -0.16 -3.87
N ASP A 149 -23.39 -1.08 -4.81
CA ASP A 149 -24.34 -2.15 -5.11
C ASP A 149 -24.00 -3.47 -4.39
N THR A 150 -23.05 -3.44 -3.45
CA THR A 150 -22.71 -4.58 -2.58
C THR A 150 -23.67 -4.68 -1.38
N ASP A 151 -23.62 -5.79 -0.65
CA ASP A 151 -24.37 -5.99 0.60
C ASP A 151 -23.69 -5.37 1.85
N ALA A 152 -22.46 -4.84 1.70
CA ALA A 152 -21.66 -4.30 2.80
C ALA A 152 -21.56 -2.77 2.72
N THR A 153 -21.38 -2.09 3.86
CA THR A 153 -21.08 -0.66 3.87
C THR A 153 -19.62 -0.43 3.51
N LEU A 154 -19.36 0.38 2.47
CA LEU A 154 -18.00 0.81 2.11
C LEU A 154 -17.55 1.96 2.99
N ARG A 155 -16.24 2.06 3.28
CA ARG A 155 -15.70 3.04 4.22
C ARG A 155 -14.46 3.72 3.65
N PHE A 156 -14.45 5.05 3.65
CA PHE A 156 -13.33 5.85 3.15
C PHE A 156 -12.92 5.47 1.72
N VAL A 157 -13.92 5.33 0.83
CA VAL A 157 -13.69 4.92 -0.56
C VAL A 157 -12.78 5.94 -1.25
N GLN A 158 -11.60 5.48 -1.66
CA GLN A 158 -10.61 6.29 -2.35
C GLN A 158 -10.82 6.19 -3.86
N ILE A 159 -10.63 7.32 -4.54
CA ILE A 159 -10.67 7.44 -6.00
C ILE A 159 -9.29 7.89 -6.45
N THR A 160 -8.66 7.10 -7.32
CA THR A 160 -7.39 7.43 -7.96
C THR A 160 -7.66 7.78 -9.42
N VAL A 161 -7.09 8.89 -9.89
CA VAL A 161 -7.22 9.33 -11.28
C VAL A 161 -5.85 9.49 -11.90
N GLN A 162 -5.64 8.82 -13.03
CA GLN A 162 -4.44 8.93 -13.85
C GLN A 162 -4.77 9.75 -15.10
N PHE A 163 -4.00 10.79 -15.39
CA PHE A 163 -4.24 11.71 -16.51
C PHE A 163 -3.27 11.44 -17.65
N PHE A 164 -3.75 11.47 -18.89
CA PHE A 164 -2.96 11.15 -20.08
C PHE A 164 -3.07 12.23 -21.16
N ASP A 165 -1.99 12.45 -21.89
CA ASP A 165 -1.98 13.29 -23.09
C ASP A 165 -2.48 12.52 -24.34
N ASN A 166 -2.52 13.20 -25.49
CA ASN A 166 -2.98 12.60 -26.74
C ASN A 166 -2.04 11.52 -27.31
N ALA A 167 -0.80 11.44 -26.82
CA ALA A 167 0.13 10.36 -27.14
C ALA A 167 0.01 9.16 -26.18
N GLY A 168 -0.86 9.26 -25.16
CA GLY A 168 -1.00 8.26 -24.10
C GLY A 168 0.07 8.36 -23.02
N THR A 169 0.82 9.45 -22.95
CA THR A 169 1.82 9.70 -21.91
C THR A 169 1.13 10.06 -20.61
N LEU A 170 1.57 9.46 -19.50
CA LEU A 170 1.08 9.81 -18.17
C LEU A 170 1.53 11.23 -17.79
N LEU A 171 0.56 12.12 -17.60
CA LEU A 171 0.75 13.51 -17.16
C LEU A 171 0.82 13.62 -15.64
N GLY A 172 0.08 12.79 -14.93
CA GLY A 172 0.01 12.82 -13.48
C GLY A 172 -0.98 11.83 -12.89
N VAL A 173 -0.89 11.66 -11.57
CA VAL A 173 -1.80 10.82 -10.79
C VAL A 173 -2.19 11.59 -9.53
N ASP A 174 -3.48 11.68 -9.27
CA ASP A 174 -4.01 12.30 -8.05
C ASP A 174 -5.12 11.46 -7.44
N THR A 175 -5.38 11.70 -6.16
CA THR A 175 -6.37 10.94 -5.39
C THR A 175 -7.37 11.85 -4.70
N GLY A 176 -8.56 11.33 -4.47
CA GLY A 176 -9.60 11.94 -3.66
C GLY A 176 -10.46 10.87 -3.01
N PHE A 177 -11.52 11.29 -2.35
CA PHE A 177 -12.42 10.38 -1.66
C PHE A 177 -13.87 10.61 -2.09
N ALA A 178 -14.69 9.59 -1.94
CA ALA A 178 -16.13 9.78 -1.87
C ALA A 178 -16.47 10.77 -0.75
N ASN A 179 -17.43 11.67 -0.99
CA ASN A 179 -17.84 12.68 -0.01
C ASN A 179 -18.45 12.08 1.26
N LEU A 180 -19.02 10.87 1.16
CA LEU A 180 -19.50 10.12 2.32
C LEU A 180 -18.40 9.18 2.82
N ASP A 181 -18.05 9.33 4.09
CA ASP A 181 -17.12 8.42 4.79
C ASP A 181 -17.65 6.98 4.86
N GLU A 182 -18.98 6.82 4.86
CA GLU A 182 -19.67 5.54 4.83
C GLU A 182 -20.72 5.54 3.71
N VAL A 183 -20.63 4.58 2.80
CA VAL A 183 -21.62 4.40 1.72
C VAL A 183 -22.33 3.08 1.94
N ALA A 184 -23.57 3.15 2.45
CA ALA A 184 -24.38 1.96 2.71
C ALA A 184 -24.75 1.22 1.41
N SER A 185 -25.20 -0.02 1.53
CA SER A 185 -25.73 -0.79 0.39
C SER A 185 -26.87 -0.04 -0.31
N GLY A 186 -26.80 0.04 -1.63
CA GLY A 186 -27.72 0.79 -2.50
C GLY A 186 -27.56 2.31 -2.44
N GLN A 187 -26.62 2.83 -1.64
CA GLN A 187 -26.38 4.26 -1.51
C GLN A 187 -25.36 4.75 -2.54
N SER A 188 -25.54 6.00 -2.98
CA SER A 188 -24.55 6.69 -3.81
C SER A 188 -23.87 7.81 -3.05
N SER A 189 -22.59 8.04 -3.37
CA SER A 189 -21.82 9.20 -2.93
C SER A 189 -21.21 9.92 -4.13
N PRO A 190 -21.31 11.26 -4.21
CA PRO A 190 -20.46 12.01 -5.11
C PRO A 190 -18.99 11.89 -4.68
N PHE A 191 -18.08 12.10 -5.62
CA PHE A 191 -16.64 12.21 -5.36
C PHE A 191 -16.05 13.34 -6.22
N GLN A 192 -14.89 13.83 -5.80
CA GLN A 192 -14.10 14.81 -6.52
C GLN A 192 -12.61 14.54 -6.32
N VAL A 193 -11.84 14.64 -7.41
CA VAL A 193 -10.38 14.60 -7.43
C VAL A 193 -9.89 15.89 -8.06
N GLN A 194 -9.01 16.60 -7.38
CA GLN A 194 -8.35 17.80 -7.89
C GLN A 194 -6.90 17.48 -8.21
N SER A 195 -6.41 17.98 -9.33
CA SER A 195 -5.07 17.74 -9.83
C SER A 195 -4.40 19.04 -10.26
N LEU A 196 -3.07 19.05 -10.17
CA LEU A 196 -2.23 20.11 -10.73
C LEU A 196 -1.94 19.93 -12.21
N VAL A 197 -2.41 18.83 -12.83
CA VAL A 197 -2.28 18.60 -14.28
C VAL A 197 -3.06 19.68 -15.04
N ASP A 198 -2.39 20.32 -15.99
CA ASP A 198 -3.00 21.34 -16.84
C ASP A 198 -4.13 20.72 -17.67
N TYR A 199 -5.32 21.34 -17.58
CA TYR A 199 -6.51 20.85 -18.25
C TYR A 199 -6.38 20.81 -19.76
N SER A 200 -5.60 21.72 -20.37
CA SER A 200 -5.42 21.74 -21.82
C SER A 200 -4.55 20.61 -22.36
N ASP A 201 -3.76 19.97 -21.49
CA ASP A 201 -2.85 18.88 -21.87
C ASP A 201 -3.54 17.51 -21.79
N VAL A 202 -4.66 17.40 -21.06
CA VAL A 202 -5.40 16.15 -20.86
C VAL A 202 -6.16 15.78 -22.14
N ALA A 203 -5.89 14.59 -22.67
CA ALA A 203 -6.71 13.96 -23.70
C ALA A 203 -7.65 12.89 -23.12
N GLY A 204 -7.26 12.27 -22.01
CA GLY A 204 -8.06 11.29 -21.31
C GLY A 204 -7.58 10.98 -19.90
N TYR A 205 -8.35 10.18 -19.17
CA TYR A 205 -8.02 9.80 -17.80
C TYR A 205 -8.60 8.43 -17.40
N ALA A 206 -7.90 7.70 -16.54
CA ALA A 206 -8.38 6.45 -15.97
C ALA A 206 -8.80 6.66 -14.51
N VAL A 207 -9.98 6.15 -14.13
CA VAL A 207 -10.51 6.22 -12.77
C VAL A 207 -10.45 4.84 -12.13
N GLN A 208 -9.78 4.73 -10.99
CA GLN A 208 -9.73 3.51 -10.19
C GLN A 208 -10.39 3.76 -8.82
N VAL A 209 -11.17 2.78 -8.36
CA VAL A 209 -11.86 2.84 -7.07
C VAL A 209 -11.29 1.81 -6.10
N GLU A 210 -10.96 2.24 -4.89
CA GLU A 210 -10.51 1.39 -3.79
C GLU A 210 -11.46 1.54 -2.58
N PRO A 211 -12.22 0.49 -2.22
CA PRO A 211 -13.31 0.53 -1.23
C PRO A 211 -12.90 0.29 0.23
#